data_AF-A0A929J593-F1
#
_entry.id   AF-A0A929J593-F1
#
_cell.length_a   1.000
_cell.length_b   1.000
_cell.length_c   1.000
_cell.angle_alpha   90.00
_cell.angle_beta   90.00
_cell.angle_gamma   90.00
#
_symmetry.space_group_name_H-M   'P 1'
#
loop_
_entity.id
_entity.type
_entity.pdbx_description
1 polymer ?
#
loop_
_entity_poly.entity_id
_entity_poly.type
_entity_poly.pdbx_seq_one_letter_code
_entity_poly.pdbx_strand_id
1 'polypeptide(L)'
;MFKTKAKLSLIVLISLTGFLTGTNVQAQISPVVVEAVFEMGSWRPLPKEKIRSASVDTALSEISKTKQFAFFMSQQPGLKTGNLKITVHLVEEAETATVSILLQQVNGISVSSTHSESLQSQLYDGIYKKFQSAGRIAGKKLVEVLESQKDSGKRRVIAAQDRDRVLYLENQIISINQKILSQTGNRTIRSEAKLEHILNELKTIKVSYADLAKKEDIRQQGVKIDKVLDEVGQLSKKIDDKQVTQINVQQSYVISNPLIGQAKIPQAVESGRDDVSARQLYDEAQKLKQKKKYKKAEQNLSQALRLSTSSSLNSLIMDELNYGLPMFEAQSTAIELGGNFQSYAKRGEDKKMLNRITTLYETALKNNKQDFQRTRTIQAALDQHLNTSQAMSAATSVQGKMKGHQIHQFMRVEYMMNGRYPDKKEFGTLLKRHRIKFKVVSYNPSSDKYTAVLQASAGQYINMSVDDSGELTVE
;
A
#
# COMPACT_ATOMS: atom_id res chain seq x y z
N MET A 1 -19.23 -84.49 -36.00
CA MET A 1 -18.22 -84.23 -34.94
C MET A 1 -17.79 -82.78 -35.06
N PHE A 2 -18.51 -81.88 -34.40
CA PHE A 2 -18.22 -81.29 -33.07
C PHE A 2 -17.28 -80.08 -33.17
N LYS A 3 -17.88 -78.88 -33.16
CA LYS A 3 -17.85 -77.93 -32.03
C LYS A 3 -16.48 -77.26 -31.87
N THR A 4 -16.31 -76.04 -32.38
CA THR A 4 -15.49 -74.93 -31.79
C THR A 4 -15.29 -73.76 -32.76
N LYS A 5 -16.35 -73.08 -33.24
CA LYS A 5 -16.18 -71.80 -33.97
C LYS A 5 -17.19 -70.70 -33.63
N ALA A 6 -17.90 -70.80 -32.49
CA ALA A 6 -18.91 -69.81 -32.09
C ALA A 6 -18.60 -69.04 -30.79
N LYS A 7 -17.44 -69.28 -30.14
CA LYS A 7 -17.11 -68.62 -28.86
C LYS A 7 -16.14 -67.43 -28.96
N LEU A 8 -15.46 -67.22 -30.09
CA LEU A 8 -14.54 -66.07 -30.23
C LEU A 8 -15.24 -64.78 -30.69
N SER A 9 -16.33 -64.89 -31.46
CA SER A 9 -17.03 -63.72 -32.01
C SER A 9 -17.88 -62.97 -30.97
N LEU A 10 -18.29 -63.64 -29.89
CA LEU A 10 -19.12 -63.02 -28.84
C LEU A 10 -18.28 -62.28 -27.79
N ILE A 11 -17.03 -62.70 -27.55
CA ILE A 11 -16.13 -62.04 -26.59
C ILE A 11 -15.57 -60.74 -27.16
N VAL A 12 -15.38 -60.66 -28.49
CA VAL A 12 -14.96 -59.40 -29.16
C VAL A 12 -16.12 -58.40 -29.26
N LEU A 13 -17.37 -58.84 -29.37
CA LEU A 13 -18.52 -57.93 -29.39
C LEU A 13 -18.88 -57.35 -28.00
N ILE A 14 -18.62 -58.09 -26.92
CA ILE A 14 -18.83 -57.63 -25.54
C ILE A 14 -17.68 -56.71 -25.08
N SER A 15 -16.47 -56.87 -25.60
CA SER A 15 -15.35 -55.96 -25.30
C SER A 15 -15.39 -54.64 -26.08
N LEU A 16 -16.09 -54.58 -27.23
CA LEU A 16 -16.25 -53.34 -28.00
C LEU A 16 -17.41 -52.45 -27.51
N THR A 17 -18.36 -53.01 -26.76
CA THR A 17 -19.46 -52.24 -26.13
C THR A 17 -19.10 -51.65 -24.77
N GLY A 18 -18.02 -52.13 -24.13
CA GLY A 18 -17.50 -51.59 -22.87
C GLY A 18 -16.64 -50.32 -22.98
N PHE A 19 -16.25 -49.91 -24.19
CA PHE A 19 -15.43 -48.71 -24.42
C PHE A 19 -16.23 -47.44 -24.78
N LEU A 20 -17.56 -47.54 -24.90
CA LEU A 20 -18.43 -46.42 -25.26
C LEU A 20 -19.28 -45.89 -24.09
N THR A 21 -19.14 -46.44 -22.88
CA THR A 21 -19.53 -45.74 -21.65
C THR A 21 -18.43 -44.73 -21.29
N GLY A 22 -18.11 -43.84 -22.23
CA GLY A 22 -17.44 -42.59 -21.91
C GLY A 22 -18.30 -41.93 -20.85
N THR A 23 -17.84 -42.00 -19.60
CA THR A 23 -18.43 -41.29 -18.49
C THR A 23 -18.55 -39.85 -18.93
N ASN A 24 -19.76 -39.44 -19.30
CA ASN A 24 -20.09 -38.05 -19.52
C ASN A 24 -19.91 -37.40 -18.16
N VAL A 25 -18.69 -36.98 -17.87
CA VAL A 25 -18.37 -36.08 -16.77
C VAL A 25 -19.07 -34.79 -17.16
N GLN A 26 -20.37 -34.73 -16.86
CA GLN A 26 -21.12 -33.50 -16.93
C GLN A 26 -20.32 -32.51 -16.09
N ALA A 27 -19.77 -31.50 -16.77
CA ALA A 27 -19.04 -30.44 -16.11
C ALA A 27 -19.93 -29.91 -14.99
N GLN A 28 -19.51 -30.12 -13.74
CA GLN A 28 -20.30 -29.75 -12.59
C GLN A 28 -20.39 -28.22 -12.56
N ILE A 29 -21.49 -27.67 -13.05
CA ILE A 29 -21.73 -26.23 -13.06
C ILE A 29 -21.97 -25.80 -11.62
N SER A 30 -21.10 -24.95 -11.10
CA SER A 30 -21.23 -24.38 -9.76
C SER A 30 -22.07 -23.11 -9.82
N PRO A 31 -23.20 -23.02 -9.10
CA PRO A 31 -24.01 -21.82 -9.07
C PRO A 31 -23.36 -20.76 -8.16
N VAL A 32 -23.26 -19.53 -8.63
CA VAL A 32 -22.55 -18.44 -7.93
C VAL A 32 -23.36 -17.14 -8.01
N VAL A 33 -23.55 -16.47 -6.87
CA VAL A 33 -24.18 -15.16 -6.80
C VAL A 33 -23.14 -14.07 -7.03
N VAL A 34 -23.41 -13.14 -7.94
CA VAL A 34 -22.51 -12.04 -8.28
C VAL A 34 -22.82 -10.82 -7.42
N GLU A 35 -21.83 -10.36 -6.68
CA GLU A 35 -21.87 -9.12 -5.89
C GLU A 35 -20.89 -8.11 -6.49
N ALA A 36 -21.36 -6.96 -6.96
CA ALA A 36 -20.51 -5.90 -7.49
C ALA A 36 -20.44 -4.73 -6.51
N VAL A 37 -19.25 -4.47 -5.97
CA VAL A 37 -18.99 -3.38 -5.02
C VAL A 37 -18.15 -2.31 -5.72
N PHE A 38 -18.56 -1.05 -5.55
CA PHE A 38 -17.88 0.09 -6.15
C PHE A 38 -17.39 1.02 -5.05
N GLU A 39 -16.08 1.08 -4.90
CA GLU A 39 -15.41 2.00 -3.98
C GLU A 39 -14.82 3.14 -4.81
N MET A 40 -15.67 4.11 -5.10
CA MET A 40 -15.32 5.30 -5.87
C MET A 40 -15.26 6.49 -4.92
N GLY A 41 -14.12 7.18 -4.91
CA GLY A 41 -13.95 8.45 -4.19
C GLY A 41 -14.80 9.59 -4.79
N SER A 42 -14.37 10.83 -4.56
CA SER A 42 -14.98 12.03 -5.16
C SER A 42 -14.83 12.05 -6.68
N TRP A 43 -13.71 11.56 -7.19
CA TRP A 43 -13.46 11.47 -8.62
C TRP A 43 -14.30 10.38 -9.30
N ARG A 44 -15.08 10.78 -10.31
CA ARG A 44 -15.95 9.90 -11.09
C ARG A 44 -15.78 10.19 -12.58
N PRO A 45 -14.76 9.62 -13.23
CA PRO A 45 -14.47 9.91 -14.63
C PRO A 45 -15.50 9.32 -15.59
N LEU A 46 -16.32 8.38 -15.14
CA LEU A 46 -17.41 7.75 -15.89
C LEU A 46 -18.64 7.55 -14.98
N PRO A 47 -19.86 7.49 -15.55
CA PRO A 47 -21.04 7.03 -14.83
C PRO A 47 -20.85 5.62 -14.25
N LYS A 48 -21.46 5.35 -13.09
CA LYS A 48 -21.32 4.06 -12.38
C LYS A 48 -21.73 2.88 -13.25
N GLU A 49 -22.77 3.05 -14.07
CA GLU A 49 -23.29 2.05 -15.00
C GLU A 49 -22.28 1.72 -16.10
N LYS A 50 -21.56 2.73 -16.59
CA LYS A 50 -20.50 2.56 -17.59
C LYS A 50 -19.27 1.87 -16.99
N ILE A 51 -18.90 2.23 -15.76
CA ILE A 51 -17.82 1.54 -15.03
C ILE A 51 -18.20 0.08 -14.82
N ARG A 52 -19.42 -0.19 -14.32
CA ARG A 52 -19.94 -1.55 -14.16
C ARG A 52 -19.87 -2.34 -15.46
N SER A 53 -20.39 -1.78 -16.55
CA SER A 53 -20.39 -2.47 -17.84
C SER A 53 -18.98 -2.70 -18.37
N ALA A 54 -18.08 -1.73 -18.21
CA ALA A 54 -16.69 -1.88 -18.63
C ALA A 54 -15.96 -2.96 -17.83
N SER A 55 -16.01 -2.92 -16.50
CA SER A 55 -15.19 -3.81 -15.66
C SER A 55 -15.88 -5.12 -15.31
N VAL A 56 -17.10 -5.06 -14.77
CA VAL A 56 -17.81 -6.23 -14.23
C VAL A 56 -18.27 -7.14 -15.36
N ASP A 57 -18.95 -6.61 -16.38
CA ASP A 57 -19.46 -7.45 -17.48
C ASP A 57 -18.31 -8.07 -18.27
N THR A 58 -17.21 -7.33 -18.47
CA THR A 58 -16.01 -7.87 -19.14
C THR A 58 -15.33 -8.95 -18.29
N ALA A 59 -15.21 -8.76 -16.97
CA ALA A 59 -14.67 -9.79 -16.08
C ALA A 59 -15.54 -11.07 -16.10
N LEU A 60 -16.86 -10.93 -16.00
CA LEU A 60 -17.81 -12.03 -16.10
C LEU A 60 -17.75 -12.72 -17.46
N SER A 61 -17.57 -11.96 -18.54
CA SER A 61 -17.39 -12.51 -19.88
C SER A 61 -16.15 -13.40 -19.96
N GLU A 62 -15.02 -13.02 -19.34
CA GLU A 62 -13.83 -13.88 -19.29
C GLU A 62 -14.05 -15.13 -18.41
N ILE A 63 -14.65 -14.98 -17.23
CA ILE A 63 -14.89 -16.11 -16.32
C ILE A 63 -15.88 -17.11 -16.93
N SER A 64 -16.92 -16.62 -17.63
CA SER A 64 -17.95 -17.47 -18.25
C SER A 64 -17.43 -18.37 -19.36
N LYS A 65 -16.29 -18.04 -19.99
CA LYS A 65 -15.63 -18.90 -21.00
C LYS A 65 -15.25 -20.27 -20.45
N THR A 66 -15.04 -20.38 -19.13
CA THR A 66 -14.76 -21.65 -18.47
C THR A 66 -15.92 -22.63 -18.49
N LYS A 67 -17.16 -22.15 -18.70
CA LYS A 67 -18.42 -22.92 -18.65
C LYS A 67 -18.63 -23.70 -17.33
N GLN A 68 -17.93 -23.31 -16.27
CA GLN A 68 -17.98 -23.98 -14.95
C GLN A 68 -18.97 -23.34 -13.99
N PHE A 69 -19.51 -22.16 -14.33
CA PHE A 69 -20.31 -21.36 -13.41
C PHE A 69 -21.64 -20.96 -14.01
N ALA A 70 -22.69 -21.01 -13.21
CA ALA A 70 -23.96 -20.36 -13.48
C ALA A 70 -24.06 -19.13 -12.58
N PHE A 71 -24.15 -17.94 -13.19
CA PHE A 71 -24.16 -16.67 -12.46
C PHE A 71 -25.59 -16.25 -12.12
N PHE A 72 -25.82 -15.89 -10.86
CA PHE A 72 -27.09 -15.38 -10.35
C PHE A 72 -26.89 -13.97 -9.80
N MET A 73 -27.88 -13.08 -9.94
CA MET A 73 -27.81 -11.72 -9.38
C MET A 73 -28.29 -11.64 -7.92
N SER A 74 -28.97 -12.68 -7.44
CA SER A 74 -29.47 -12.80 -6.07
C SER A 74 -29.51 -14.25 -5.64
N GLN A 75 -29.44 -14.48 -4.32
CA GLN A 75 -29.57 -15.82 -3.74
C GLN A 75 -30.95 -16.40 -4.07
N GLN A 76 -30.96 -17.63 -4.59
CA GLN A 76 -32.19 -18.35 -4.90
C GLN A 76 -32.59 -19.23 -3.70
N PRO A 77 -33.84 -19.19 -3.24
CA PRO A 77 -34.30 -20.04 -2.15
C PRO A 77 -34.07 -21.52 -2.46
N GLY A 78 -33.49 -22.26 -1.51
CA GLY A 78 -33.24 -23.71 -1.65
C GLY A 78 -32.02 -24.09 -2.48
N LEU A 79 -31.34 -23.15 -3.15
CA LEU A 79 -30.11 -23.42 -3.91
C LEU A 79 -28.89 -22.93 -3.12
N LYS A 80 -28.00 -23.85 -2.74
CA LYS A 80 -26.69 -23.46 -2.20
C LYS A 80 -25.87 -22.83 -3.31
N THR A 81 -25.50 -21.57 -3.13
CA THR A 81 -24.75 -20.78 -4.11
C THR A 81 -23.43 -20.29 -3.53
N GLY A 82 -22.39 -20.22 -4.36
CA GLY A 82 -21.15 -19.54 -4.02
C GLY A 82 -21.32 -18.03 -4.10
N ASN A 83 -20.28 -17.27 -3.76
CA ASN A 83 -20.23 -15.82 -3.95
C ASN A 83 -19.10 -15.46 -4.92
N LEU A 84 -19.39 -14.64 -5.93
CA LEU A 84 -18.42 -13.97 -6.77
C LEU A 84 -18.51 -12.47 -6.49
N LYS A 85 -17.58 -11.97 -5.68
CA LYS A 85 -17.48 -10.56 -5.35
C LYS A 85 -16.49 -9.87 -6.28
N ILE A 86 -16.97 -8.90 -7.06
CA ILE A 86 -16.14 -8.05 -7.93
C ILE A 86 -16.13 -6.65 -7.31
N THR A 87 -14.96 -6.24 -6.82
CA THR A 87 -14.76 -4.92 -6.22
C THR A 87 -13.97 -4.04 -7.18
N VAL A 88 -14.56 -2.89 -7.53
CA VAL A 88 -13.93 -1.88 -8.39
C VAL A 88 -13.53 -0.72 -7.50
N HIS A 89 -12.22 -0.52 -7.35
CA HIS A 89 -11.66 0.62 -6.61
C HIS A 89 -11.13 1.65 -7.61
N LEU A 90 -11.50 2.90 -7.38
CA LEU A 90 -10.95 4.03 -8.11
C LEU A 90 -10.10 4.86 -7.17
N VAL A 91 -8.79 4.88 -7.42
CA VAL A 91 -7.84 5.64 -6.63
C VAL A 91 -7.60 6.97 -7.33
N GLU A 92 -8.25 8.02 -6.82
CA GLU A 92 -8.20 9.39 -7.36
C GLU A 92 -6.77 9.90 -7.47
N GLU A 93 -5.98 9.78 -6.41
CA GLU A 93 -4.61 10.31 -6.33
C GLU A 93 -3.65 9.67 -7.35
N ALA A 94 -3.86 8.39 -7.66
CA ALA A 94 -3.04 7.65 -8.61
C ALA A 94 -3.63 7.63 -10.02
N GLU A 95 -4.78 8.28 -10.23
CA GLU A 95 -5.63 8.15 -11.41
C GLU A 95 -5.70 6.69 -11.90
N THR A 96 -5.95 5.74 -10.98
CA THR A 96 -5.81 4.30 -11.26
C THR A 96 -7.12 3.57 -10.97
N ALA A 97 -7.53 2.72 -11.91
CA ALA A 97 -8.64 1.80 -11.75
C ALA A 97 -8.12 0.41 -11.35
N THR A 98 -8.59 -0.11 -10.23
CA THR A 98 -8.27 -1.46 -9.76
C THR A 98 -9.53 -2.32 -9.73
N VAL A 99 -9.46 -3.50 -10.34
CA VAL A 99 -10.53 -4.50 -10.31
C VAL A 99 -10.02 -5.72 -9.56
N SER A 100 -10.69 -6.04 -8.44
CA SER A 100 -10.42 -7.21 -7.60
C SER A 100 -11.60 -8.17 -7.68
N ILE A 101 -11.33 -9.45 -7.89
CA ILE A 101 -12.33 -10.51 -7.99
C ILE A 101 -12.04 -11.54 -6.91
N LEU A 102 -13.04 -11.87 -6.10
CA LEU A 102 -13.02 -12.94 -5.11
C LEU A 102 -14.13 -13.93 -5.43
N LEU A 103 -13.76 -15.17 -5.75
CA LEU A 103 -14.69 -16.27 -5.98
C LEU A 103 -14.63 -17.24 -4.80
N GLN A 104 -15.78 -17.48 -4.16
CA GLN A 104 -15.97 -18.44 -3.08
C GLN A 104 -17.00 -19.49 -3.53
N GLN A 105 -16.54 -20.71 -3.79
CA GLN A 105 -17.41 -21.82 -4.22
C GLN A 105 -18.02 -22.54 -3.01
N VAL A 106 -19.27 -23.01 -3.10
CA VAL A 106 -19.97 -23.71 -2.00
C VAL A 106 -19.16 -24.88 -1.43
N ASN A 107 -18.63 -25.71 -2.33
CA ASN A 107 -17.90 -26.93 -1.98
C ASN A 107 -16.48 -26.92 -2.55
N GLY A 108 -15.96 -25.74 -2.85
CA GLY A 108 -14.70 -25.59 -3.53
C GLY A 108 -13.77 -24.63 -2.80
N ILE A 109 -12.76 -24.23 -3.55
CA ILE A 109 -11.71 -23.34 -3.10
C ILE A 109 -12.13 -21.88 -3.29
N SER A 110 -11.60 -21.03 -2.41
CA SER A 110 -11.69 -19.59 -2.56
C SER A 110 -10.50 -19.11 -3.38
N VAL A 111 -10.76 -18.39 -4.47
CA VAL A 111 -9.73 -17.86 -5.36
C VAL A 111 -9.92 -16.35 -5.50
N SER A 112 -8.81 -15.61 -5.52
CA SER A 112 -8.84 -14.17 -5.76
C SER A 112 -7.87 -13.76 -6.86
N SER A 113 -8.19 -12.66 -7.53
CA SER A 113 -7.34 -12.04 -8.54
C SER A 113 -7.54 -10.53 -8.53
N THR A 114 -6.47 -9.78 -8.83
CA THR A 114 -6.52 -8.32 -8.90
C THR A 114 -5.72 -7.82 -10.09
N HIS A 115 -6.22 -6.77 -10.74
CA HIS A 115 -5.49 -6.04 -11.77
C HIS A 115 -5.78 -4.55 -11.71
N SER A 116 -4.75 -3.74 -12.00
CA SER A 116 -4.82 -2.28 -11.97
C SER A 116 -4.40 -1.69 -13.31
N GLU A 117 -5.08 -0.64 -13.75
CA GLU A 117 -4.79 0.13 -14.96
C GLU A 117 -4.71 1.62 -14.63
N SER A 118 -3.67 2.29 -15.14
CA SER A 118 -3.58 3.74 -15.07
C SER A 118 -4.57 4.38 -16.06
N LEU A 119 -5.30 5.36 -15.56
CA LEU A 119 -6.22 6.22 -16.29
C LEU A 119 -5.59 7.58 -16.64
N GLN A 120 -4.31 7.76 -16.30
CA GLN A 120 -3.63 9.03 -16.48
C GLN A 120 -3.61 9.46 -17.95
N SER A 121 -3.95 10.73 -18.18
CA SER A 121 -4.02 11.34 -19.52
C SER A 121 -4.97 10.64 -20.50
N GLN A 122 -5.89 9.82 -20.01
CA GLN A 122 -6.89 9.17 -20.85
C GLN A 122 -8.14 10.04 -20.98
N LEU A 123 -8.67 10.15 -22.20
CA LEU A 123 -9.99 10.74 -22.45
C LEU A 123 -11.08 9.74 -22.08
N TYR A 124 -12.34 10.18 -22.08
CA TYR A 124 -13.52 9.37 -21.70
C TYR A 124 -13.51 7.94 -22.27
N ASP A 125 -13.35 7.78 -23.59
CA ASP A 125 -13.30 6.47 -24.24
C ASP A 125 -12.05 5.65 -23.86
N GLY A 126 -10.93 6.34 -23.63
CA GLY A 126 -9.70 5.72 -23.14
C GLY A 126 -9.89 5.16 -21.74
N ILE A 127 -10.51 5.92 -20.84
CA ILE A 127 -10.84 5.50 -19.47
C ILE A 127 -11.76 4.28 -19.50
N TYR A 128 -12.80 4.29 -20.34
CA TYR A 128 -13.70 3.15 -20.52
C TYR A 128 -12.93 1.88 -20.97
N LYS A 129 -12.05 2.01 -21.97
CA LYS A 129 -11.18 0.90 -22.42
C LYS A 129 -10.23 0.41 -21.34
N LYS A 130 -9.74 1.29 -20.47
CA LYS A 130 -8.89 0.91 -19.32
C LYS A 130 -9.66 0.11 -18.27
N PHE A 131 -10.89 0.50 -17.94
CA PHE A 131 -11.76 -0.33 -17.09
C PHE A 131 -12.07 -1.70 -17.71
N GLN A 132 -12.32 -1.75 -19.03
CA GLN A 132 -12.47 -3.01 -19.75
C GLN A 132 -11.20 -3.87 -19.68
N SER A 133 -10.02 -3.27 -19.88
CA SER A 133 -8.73 -3.96 -19.75
C SER A 133 -8.57 -4.55 -18.35
N ALA A 134 -8.84 -3.75 -17.30
CA ALA A 134 -8.70 -4.19 -15.93
C ALA A 134 -9.63 -5.36 -15.58
N GLY A 135 -10.92 -5.26 -15.95
CA GLY A 135 -11.88 -6.34 -15.76
C GLY A 135 -11.48 -7.61 -16.52
N ARG A 136 -11.06 -7.46 -17.78
CA ARG A 136 -10.60 -8.58 -18.62
C ARG A 136 -9.40 -9.31 -18.03
N ILE A 137 -8.37 -8.57 -17.64
CA ILE A 137 -7.11 -9.17 -17.15
C ILE A 137 -7.33 -9.81 -15.78
N ALA A 138 -8.08 -9.17 -14.87
CA ALA A 138 -8.45 -9.79 -13.61
C ALA A 138 -9.23 -11.09 -13.82
N GLY A 139 -10.24 -11.08 -14.70
CA GLY A 139 -11.01 -12.27 -15.07
C GLY A 139 -10.13 -13.41 -15.62
N LYS A 140 -9.21 -13.09 -16.56
CA LYS A 140 -8.25 -14.07 -17.10
C LYS A 140 -7.35 -14.67 -16.03
N LYS A 141 -6.76 -13.84 -15.15
CA LYS A 141 -5.93 -14.31 -14.04
C LYS A 141 -6.69 -15.26 -13.11
N LEU A 142 -7.96 -14.98 -12.83
CA LEU A 142 -8.80 -15.88 -12.04
C LEU A 142 -8.96 -17.24 -12.72
N VAL A 143 -9.25 -17.24 -14.03
CA VAL A 143 -9.40 -18.46 -14.83
C VAL A 143 -8.11 -19.28 -14.87
N GLU A 144 -6.96 -18.63 -15.07
CA GLU A 144 -5.64 -19.29 -15.05
C GLU A 144 -5.38 -19.98 -13.71
N VAL A 145 -5.71 -19.33 -12.59
CA VAL A 145 -5.58 -19.96 -11.26
C VAL A 145 -6.52 -21.17 -11.13
N LEU A 146 -7.78 -21.04 -11.55
CA LEU A 146 -8.74 -22.15 -11.51
C LEU A 146 -8.32 -23.34 -12.38
N GLU A 147 -7.74 -23.09 -13.56
CA GLU A 147 -7.24 -24.13 -14.46
C GLU A 147 -5.98 -24.80 -13.92
N SER A 148 -5.03 -24.03 -13.40
CA SER A 148 -3.81 -24.59 -12.79
C SER A 148 -4.10 -25.56 -11.62
N GLN A 149 -5.22 -25.35 -10.93
CA GLN A 149 -5.66 -26.19 -9.82
C GLN A 149 -6.41 -27.46 -10.25
N LYS A 150 -6.89 -27.53 -11.49
CA LYS A 150 -7.44 -28.77 -12.06
C LYS A 150 -6.36 -29.80 -12.34
N ASP A 151 -5.18 -29.34 -12.77
CA ASP A 151 -4.06 -30.21 -13.13
C ASP A 151 -3.26 -30.72 -11.93
N SER A 152 -3.41 -30.09 -10.76
CA SER A 152 -2.79 -30.55 -9.51
C SER A 152 -3.53 -31.74 -8.89
N GLY A 153 -3.74 -32.82 -9.67
CA GLY A 153 -4.57 -34.01 -9.41
C GLY A 153 -4.33 -34.82 -8.13
N LYS A 154 -3.66 -34.28 -7.11
CA LYS A 154 -3.73 -34.75 -5.73
C LYS A 154 -4.61 -33.81 -4.91
N ARG A 155 -5.95 -33.99 -5.01
CA ARG A 155 -6.91 -33.43 -4.05
C ARG A 155 -6.51 -33.90 -2.65
N ARG A 156 -5.75 -33.09 -1.91
CA ARG A 156 -5.62 -33.25 -0.46
C ARG A 156 -6.97 -32.85 0.13
N VAL A 157 -7.74 -33.84 0.53
CA VAL A 157 -8.91 -33.65 1.38
C VAL A 157 -8.38 -33.11 2.70
N ILE A 158 -8.49 -31.81 2.91
CA ILE A 158 -8.31 -31.21 4.24
C ILE A 158 -9.36 -31.89 5.12
N ALA A 159 -8.91 -32.56 6.20
CA ALA A 159 -9.82 -33.27 7.10
C ALA A 159 -10.92 -32.32 7.58
N ALA A 160 -12.15 -32.80 7.75
CA ALA A 160 -13.29 -31.94 8.11
C ALA A 160 -13.02 -31.08 9.36
N GLN A 161 -12.30 -31.63 10.34
CA GLN A 161 -11.83 -30.91 11.53
C GLN A 161 -10.90 -29.74 11.21
N ASP A 162 -10.02 -29.87 10.23
CA ASP A 162 -9.11 -28.79 9.82
C ASP A 162 -9.84 -27.71 9.01
N ARG A 163 -10.89 -28.09 8.27
CA ARG A 163 -11.73 -27.13 7.54
C ARG A 163 -12.53 -26.25 8.50
N ASP A 164 -13.12 -26.84 9.53
CA ASP A 164 -13.85 -26.10 10.56
C ASP A 164 -12.91 -25.21 11.39
N ARG A 165 -11.68 -25.68 11.63
CA ARG A 165 -10.65 -24.93 12.34
C ARG A 165 -10.11 -23.75 11.53
N VAL A 166 -9.91 -23.91 10.22
CA VAL A 166 -9.53 -22.81 9.32
C VAL A 166 -10.67 -21.80 9.19
N LEU A 167 -11.92 -22.25 9.01
CA LEU A 167 -13.10 -21.38 9.00
C LEU A 167 -13.24 -20.60 10.31
N TYR A 168 -13.00 -21.23 11.46
CA TYR A 168 -13.00 -20.56 12.75
C TYR A 168 -11.94 -19.46 12.81
N LEU A 169 -10.71 -19.73 12.38
CA LEU A 169 -9.63 -18.75 12.39
C LEU A 169 -9.86 -17.60 11.39
N GLU A 170 -10.36 -17.88 10.18
CA GLU A 170 -10.75 -16.86 9.21
C GLU A 170 -11.86 -15.97 9.75
N ASN A 171 -12.88 -16.56 10.40
CA ASN A 171 -13.96 -15.81 11.03
C ASN A 171 -13.47 -14.96 12.22
N GLN A 172 -12.50 -15.43 13.00
CA GLN A 172 -11.86 -14.64 14.06
C GLN A 172 -11.08 -13.46 13.48
N ILE A 173 -10.31 -13.66 12.40
CA ILE A 173 -9.56 -12.59 11.72
C ILE A 173 -10.53 -11.54 11.13
N ILE A 174 -11.61 -11.97 10.48
CA ILE A 174 -12.63 -11.09 9.94
C ILE A 174 -13.33 -10.32 11.07
N SER A 175 -13.68 -10.99 12.18
CA SER A 175 -14.31 -10.34 13.34
C SER A 175 -13.38 -9.33 14.02
N ILE A 176 -12.09 -9.63 14.11
CA ILE A 176 -11.08 -8.72 14.65
C ILE A 176 -10.90 -7.50 13.73
N ASN A 177 -10.78 -7.71 12.41
CA ASN A 177 -10.69 -6.62 11.45
C ASN A 177 -11.96 -5.75 11.46
N GLN A 178 -13.15 -6.35 11.55
CA GLN A 178 -14.40 -5.60 11.68
C GLN A 178 -14.48 -4.85 13.01
N LYS A 179 -13.98 -5.39 14.12
CA LYS A 179 -13.91 -4.69 15.42
C LYS A 179 -12.90 -3.54 15.41
N ILE A 180 -11.75 -3.71 14.75
CA ILE A 180 -10.75 -2.65 14.53
C ILE A 180 -11.35 -1.54 13.65
N LEU A 181 -12.10 -1.91 12.62
CA LEU A 181 -12.76 -0.96 11.72
C LEU A 181 -13.99 -0.27 12.34
N SER A 182 -14.64 -0.89 13.34
CA SER A 182 -15.86 -0.35 13.98
C SER A 182 -15.62 0.38 15.30
N GLN A 183 -14.46 0.22 15.95
CA GLN A 183 -14.14 0.97 17.18
C GLN A 183 -13.44 2.29 16.85
N THR A 184 -14.25 3.28 16.46
CA THR A 184 -13.86 4.69 16.51
C THR A 184 -13.90 5.16 17.97
N GLY A 185 -12.72 5.42 18.56
CA GLY A 185 -12.61 6.36 19.68
C GLY A 185 -12.64 5.83 21.13
N ASN A 186 -12.04 4.69 21.46
CA ASN A 186 -11.79 4.36 22.89
C ASN A 186 -10.39 3.77 23.12
N ARG A 187 -9.61 4.40 24.02
CA ARG A 187 -8.13 4.39 24.05
C ARG A 187 -7.48 3.42 25.04
N THR A 188 -8.18 2.43 25.55
CA THR A 188 -7.59 1.40 26.41
C THR A 188 -8.14 0.05 26.02
N ILE A 189 -7.51 -0.59 25.05
CA ILE A 189 -7.91 -1.94 24.66
C ILE A 189 -7.25 -2.91 25.66
N ARG A 190 -8.08 -3.74 26.28
CA ARG A 190 -7.77 -5.08 26.79
C ARG A 190 -7.24 -6.02 25.66
N SER A 191 -6.39 -5.50 24.76
CA SER A 191 -5.93 -6.18 23.54
C SER A 191 -4.69 -7.03 23.79
N GLU A 192 -3.85 -6.65 24.75
CA GLU A 192 -2.60 -7.37 25.04
C GLU A 192 -2.86 -8.82 25.42
N ALA A 193 -3.72 -9.07 26.43
CA ALA A 193 -4.03 -10.43 26.86
C ALA A 193 -4.71 -11.29 25.77
N LYS A 194 -5.44 -10.68 24.83
CA LYS A 194 -6.08 -11.41 23.71
C LYS A 194 -5.12 -11.67 22.56
N LEU A 195 -4.24 -10.74 22.23
CA LEU A 195 -3.18 -10.92 21.24
C LEU A 195 -2.14 -11.94 21.72
N GLU A 196 -1.78 -11.88 22.99
CA GLU A 196 -0.86 -12.82 23.64
C GLU A 196 -1.45 -14.23 23.70
N HIS A 197 -2.75 -14.36 23.96
CA HIS A 197 -3.46 -15.64 23.87
C HIS A 197 -3.47 -16.19 22.43
N ILE A 198 -3.75 -15.36 21.42
CA ILE A 198 -3.71 -15.75 19.99
C ILE A 198 -2.28 -16.15 19.57
N LEU A 199 -1.27 -15.40 20.01
CA LEU A 199 0.14 -15.70 19.78
C LEU A 199 0.56 -17.03 20.41
N ASN A 200 0.10 -17.30 21.63
CA ASN A 200 0.37 -18.56 22.31
C ASN A 200 -0.35 -19.72 21.62
N GLU A 201 -1.62 -19.57 21.19
CA GLU A 201 -2.30 -20.62 20.43
C GLU A 201 -1.63 -20.91 19.08
N LEU A 202 -1.19 -19.89 18.35
CA LEU A 202 -0.46 -20.05 17.08
C LEU A 202 0.89 -20.75 17.28
N LYS A 203 1.59 -20.44 18.38
CA LYS A 203 2.83 -21.14 18.77
C LYS A 203 2.56 -22.60 19.13
N THR A 204 1.49 -22.88 19.89
CA THR A 204 1.10 -24.25 20.24
C THR A 204 0.75 -25.06 18.99
N ILE A 205 0.00 -24.48 18.03
CA ILE A 205 -0.30 -25.10 16.74
C ILE A 205 0.99 -25.40 15.97
N LYS A 206 1.94 -24.46 15.90
CA LYS A 206 3.24 -24.70 15.24
C LYS A 206 4.00 -25.88 15.86
N VAL A 207 4.02 -26.00 17.18
CA VAL A 207 4.66 -27.13 17.87
C VAL A 207 3.94 -28.45 17.59
N SER A 208 2.61 -28.47 17.63
CA SER A 208 1.82 -29.67 17.30
C SER A 208 2.01 -30.17 15.85
N TYR A 209 2.26 -29.25 14.91
CA TYR A 209 2.58 -29.61 13.51
C TYR A 209 4.06 -29.95 13.29
N ALA A 210 4.98 -29.46 14.12
CA ALA A 210 6.39 -29.82 14.06
C ALA A 210 6.63 -31.30 14.41
N ASP A 211 5.85 -31.87 15.32
CA ASP A 211 5.92 -33.30 15.67
C ASP A 211 5.32 -34.22 14.60
N LEU A 212 4.32 -33.75 13.84
CA LEU A 212 3.77 -34.44 12.67
C LEU A 212 4.71 -34.39 11.45
N ALA A 213 5.67 -33.47 11.43
CA ALA A 213 6.59 -33.21 10.32
C ALA A 213 7.82 -34.15 10.27
N LYS A 214 7.83 -35.24 11.05
CA LYS A 214 8.91 -36.27 11.01
C LYS A 214 8.85 -37.22 9.81
N LYS A 215 7.92 -37.04 8.86
CA LYS A 215 7.86 -37.82 7.61
C LYS A 215 7.97 -36.91 6.39
N GLU A 216 9.20 -36.84 5.87
CA GLU A 216 9.56 -36.63 4.45
C GLU A 216 8.77 -35.58 3.65
N ASP A 217 8.82 -34.28 3.98
CA ASP A 217 8.43 -33.23 2.99
C ASP A 217 8.87 -31.78 3.29
N ILE A 218 9.91 -31.56 4.10
CA ILE A 218 10.34 -30.19 4.49
C ILE A 218 10.97 -29.39 3.34
N ARG A 219 11.38 -30.00 2.22
CA ARG A 219 11.99 -29.24 1.11
C ARG A 219 10.99 -28.56 0.18
N GLN A 220 9.71 -28.93 0.18
CA GLN A 220 8.73 -28.38 -0.79
C GLN A 220 7.67 -27.45 -0.18
N GLN A 221 7.48 -27.41 1.15
CA GLN A 221 6.38 -26.65 1.77
C GLN A 221 6.82 -25.46 2.63
N GLY A 222 8.11 -25.11 2.65
CA GLY A 222 8.64 -24.04 3.46
C GLY A 222 8.30 -22.62 2.96
N VAL A 223 7.02 -22.21 2.93
CA VAL A 223 6.62 -20.79 3.05
C VAL A 223 5.17 -20.67 3.56
N LYS A 224 4.98 -20.15 4.79
CA LYS A 224 4.05 -19.04 5.14
C LYS A 224 3.72 -18.93 6.64
N ILE A 225 4.10 -19.89 7.49
CA ILE A 225 3.88 -19.75 8.95
C ILE A 225 4.98 -18.93 9.61
N ASP A 226 6.24 -19.14 9.23
CA ASP A 226 7.37 -18.37 9.81
C ASP A 226 7.30 -16.89 9.46
N LYS A 227 6.82 -16.56 8.26
CA LYS A 227 6.62 -15.17 7.83
C LYS A 227 5.53 -14.47 8.64
N VAL A 228 4.42 -15.17 8.95
CA VAL A 228 3.34 -14.62 9.77
C VAL A 228 3.78 -14.48 11.22
N LEU A 229 4.57 -15.43 11.74
CA LEU A 229 5.14 -15.33 13.08
C LEU A 229 6.17 -14.20 13.21
N ASP A 230 6.99 -13.97 12.18
CA ASP A 230 7.90 -12.82 12.12
C ASP A 230 7.15 -11.50 12.04
N GLU A 231 6.11 -11.40 11.20
CA GLU A 231 5.30 -10.19 11.07
C GLU A 231 4.57 -9.85 12.38
N VAL A 232 4.01 -10.84 13.06
CA VAL A 232 3.34 -10.65 14.36
C VAL A 232 4.35 -10.36 15.48
N GLY A 233 5.52 -11.00 15.47
CA GLY A 233 6.60 -10.72 16.44
C GLY A 233 7.18 -9.31 16.30
N GLN A 234 7.32 -8.81 15.06
CA GLN A 234 7.73 -7.44 14.78
C GLN A 234 6.68 -6.41 15.22
N LEU A 235 5.39 -6.76 15.16
CA LEU A 235 4.29 -5.94 15.66
C LEU A 235 4.29 -5.84 17.18
N SER A 236 4.54 -6.94 17.90
CA SER A 236 4.66 -6.96 19.36
C SER A 236 5.80 -6.06 19.86
N LYS A 237 7.00 -6.18 19.26
CA LYS A 237 8.16 -5.34 19.64
C LYS A 237 7.94 -3.85 19.40
N LYS A 238 7.19 -3.47 18.36
CA LYS A 238 6.87 -2.06 18.06
C LYS A 238 5.90 -1.43 19.07
N ILE A 239 5.18 -2.24 19.83
CA ILE A 239 4.25 -1.80 20.86
C ILE A 239 5.00 -1.57 22.18
N ASP A 240 5.93 -2.47 22.54
CA ASP A 240 6.72 -2.38 23.78
C ASP A 240 7.67 -1.17 23.83
N ASP A 241 8.20 -0.73 22.68
CA ASP A 241 9.23 0.33 22.62
C ASP A 241 8.69 1.78 22.59
N LYS A 242 7.37 2.00 22.70
CA LYS A 242 6.80 3.36 22.75
C LYS A 242 6.52 3.81 24.19
N GLN A 243 7.36 4.70 24.71
CA GLN A 243 7.05 5.44 25.94
C GLN A 243 5.71 6.17 25.80
N VAL A 244 4.78 5.82 26.69
CA VAL A 244 3.42 6.36 26.79
C VAL A 244 3.49 7.85 27.15
N THR A 245 3.36 8.73 26.15
CA THR A 245 3.04 10.13 26.41
C THR A 245 1.53 10.24 26.63
N GLN A 246 1.15 10.44 27.89
CA GLN A 246 -0.24 10.68 28.31
C GLN A 246 -0.75 11.97 27.67
N ILE A 247 -1.53 11.86 26.60
CA ILE A 247 -2.33 12.99 26.11
C ILE A 247 -3.74 12.79 26.65
N ASN A 248 -4.00 13.49 27.76
CA ASN A 248 -5.32 13.62 28.37
C ASN A 248 -6.18 14.52 27.47
N VAL A 249 -7.21 13.97 26.82
CA VAL A 249 -8.24 14.77 26.14
C VAL A 249 -9.59 14.31 26.67
N GLN A 250 -10.02 14.91 27.78
CA GLN A 250 -11.44 15.10 28.02
C GLN A 250 -11.92 16.20 27.08
N GLN A 251 -12.77 15.88 26.11
CA GLN A 251 -13.65 16.89 25.52
C GLN A 251 -15.04 16.33 25.27
N SER A 252 -15.91 16.68 26.21
CA SER A 252 -17.33 16.86 26.01
C SER A 252 -17.61 18.19 25.29
N TYR A 253 -18.73 18.22 24.57
CA TYR A 253 -19.56 19.37 24.18
C TYR A 253 -19.40 20.08 22.82
N VAL A 254 -20.60 20.23 22.23
CA VAL A 254 -21.22 21.41 21.59
C VAL A 254 -20.66 21.90 20.27
N ILE A 255 -21.55 21.82 19.27
CA ILE A 255 -21.50 22.49 17.98
C ILE A 255 -21.29 24.00 18.24
N SER A 256 -20.05 24.44 18.10
CA SER A 256 -19.71 25.84 17.92
C SER A 256 -18.70 25.94 16.79
N ASN A 257 -19.09 26.69 15.77
CA ASN A 257 -18.38 26.87 14.51
C ASN A 257 -16.96 27.42 14.76
N PRO A 258 -15.87 26.67 14.48
CA PRO A 258 -14.52 27.15 14.73
C PRO A 258 -14.02 27.95 13.52
N LEU A 259 -14.61 29.13 13.28
CA LEU A 259 -14.02 30.18 12.47
C LEU A 259 -13.18 31.08 13.38
N ILE A 260 -11.93 30.68 13.64
CA ILE A 260 -10.94 31.60 14.23
C ILE A 260 -9.62 31.46 13.46
N GLY A 261 -9.41 32.39 12.54
CA GLY A 261 -8.14 32.57 11.85
C GLY A 261 -8.27 32.69 10.34
N GLN A 262 -8.66 33.89 9.89
CA GLN A 262 -8.63 34.43 8.52
C GLN A 262 -9.93 34.42 7.71
N ALA A 263 -10.29 35.65 7.32
CA ALA A 263 -11.39 36.14 6.47
C ALA A 263 -12.82 35.85 6.95
N LYS A 264 -13.41 36.84 7.65
CA LYS A 264 -14.87 37.08 7.60
C LYS A 264 -15.31 36.96 6.15
N ILE A 265 -16.23 36.05 5.84
CA ILE A 265 -16.95 36.05 4.56
C ILE A 265 -17.65 37.42 4.51
N PRO A 266 -17.28 38.32 3.58
CA PRO A 266 -17.80 39.66 3.62
C PRO A 266 -19.28 39.62 3.20
N GLN A 267 -20.13 40.34 3.94
CA GLN A 267 -21.58 40.36 3.71
C GLN A 267 -21.90 40.84 2.29
N ALA A 268 -23.00 40.34 1.71
CA ALA A 268 -23.30 40.27 0.28
C ALA A 268 -23.51 41.61 -0.47
N VAL A 269 -23.12 42.77 0.07
CA VAL A 269 -23.49 44.10 -0.49
C VAL A 269 -22.28 45.01 -0.69
N GLU A 270 -21.08 44.47 -0.89
CA GLU A 270 -19.93 45.28 -1.31
C GLU A 270 -19.91 45.44 -2.83
N SER A 271 -20.01 46.68 -3.30
CA SER A 271 -19.80 47.06 -4.70
C SER A 271 -18.40 46.63 -5.16
N GLY A 272 -18.31 45.82 -6.22
CA GLY A 272 -17.04 45.33 -6.78
C GLY A 272 -16.89 43.81 -6.83
N ARG A 273 -17.92 43.05 -6.44
CA ARG A 273 -17.96 41.59 -6.62
C ARG A 273 -18.43 41.20 -8.01
N ASP A 274 -17.80 40.18 -8.58
CA ASP A 274 -18.04 39.70 -9.94
C ASP A 274 -17.70 38.20 -10.02
N ASP A 275 -18.74 37.36 -10.13
CA ASP A 275 -18.59 35.91 -10.26
C ASP A 275 -17.88 35.49 -11.56
N VAL A 276 -17.95 36.31 -12.62
CA VAL A 276 -17.24 36.03 -13.89
C VAL A 276 -15.74 36.16 -13.67
N SER A 277 -15.31 37.29 -13.09
CA SER A 277 -13.90 37.50 -12.71
C SER A 277 -13.42 36.48 -11.68
N ALA A 278 -14.23 36.12 -10.69
CA ALA A 278 -13.89 35.09 -9.71
C ALA A 278 -13.65 33.72 -10.36
N ARG A 279 -14.50 33.33 -11.32
CA ARG A 279 -14.34 32.07 -12.06
C ARG A 279 -13.10 32.08 -12.95
N GLN A 280 -12.78 33.20 -13.60
CA GLN A 280 -11.53 33.34 -14.35
C GLN A 280 -10.30 33.14 -13.47
N LEU A 281 -10.28 33.77 -12.28
CA LEU A 281 -9.18 33.60 -11.32
C LEU A 281 -9.08 32.15 -10.81
N TYR A 282 -10.21 31.50 -10.56
CA TYR A 282 -10.24 30.08 -10.21
C TYR A 282 -9.63 29.21 -11.31
N ASP A 283 -10.03 29.40 -12.57
CA ASP A 283 -9.50 28.64 -13.72
C ASP A 283 -8.00 28.90 -13.93
N GLU A 284 -7.55 30.14 -13.73
CA GLU A 284 -6.12 30.48 -13.73
C GLU A 284 -5.37 29.80 -12.59
N ALA A 285 -5.95 29.75 -11.39
CA ALA A 285 -5.34 29.05 -10.26
C ALA A 285 -5.16 27.55 -10.55
N GLN A 286 -6.15 26.90 -11.18
CA GLN A 286 -6.04 25.50 -11.60
C GLN A 286 -4.89 25.30 -12.61
N LYS A 287 -4.74 26.20 -13.59
CA LYS A 287 -3.61 26.19 -14.53
C LYS A 287 -2.26 26.41 -13.81
N LEU A 288 -2.22 27.30 -12.82
CA LEU A 288 -1.01 27.57 -12.02
C LEU A 288 -0.64 26.36 -11.13
N LYS A 289 -1.62 25.67 -10.54
CA LYS A 289 -1.45 24.42 -9.78
C LYS A 289 -0.78 23.35 -10.65
N GLN A 290 -1.29 23.11 -11.85
CA GLN A 290 -0.71 22.16 -12.82
C GLN A 290 0.73 22.55 -13.23
N LYS A 291 1.02 23.85 -13.31
CA LYS A 291 2.36 24.38 -13.60
C LYS A 291 3.27 24.46 -12.36
N LYS A 292 2.89 23.85 -11.23
CA LYS A 292 3.61 23.86 -9.94
C LYS A 292 3.86 25.27 -9.35
N LYS A 293 3.04 26.27 -9.69
CA LYS A 293 3.13 27.65 -9.16
C LYS A 293 2.17 27.83 -7.98
N TYR A 294 2.32 27.00 -6.93
CA TYR A 294 1.34 26.84 -5.84
C TYR A 294 1.02 28.14 -5.10
N LYS A 295 2.03 28.93 -4.73
CA LYS A 295 1.82 30.22 -4.07
C LYS A 295 0.98 31.20 -4.90
N LYS A 296 1.15 31.20 -6.22
CA LYS A 296 0.34 32.05 -7.12
C LYS A 296 -1.07 31.48 -7.27
N ALA A 297 -1.21 30.15 -7.31
CA ALA A 297 -2.52 29.50 -7.33
C ALA A 297 -3.33 29.83 -6.06
N GLU A 298 -2.71 29.76 -4.89
CA GLU A 298 -3.32 30.13 -3.60
C GLU A 298 -3.76 31.61 -3.56
N GLN A 299 -2.91 32.51 -4.08
CA GLN A 299 -3.24 33.94 -4.22
C GLN A 299 -4.46 34.16 -5.12
N ASN A 300 -4.49 33.51 -6.28
CA ASN A 300 -5.61 33.60 -7.22
C ASN A 300 -6.90 33.03 -6.60
N LEU A 301 -6.84 31.90 -5.89
CA LEU A 301 -8.00 31.33 -5.18
C LEU A 301 -8.48 32.26 -4.07
N SER A 302 -7.58 32.83 -3.28
CA SER A 302 -7.93 33.78 -2.23
C SER A 302 -8.58 35.06 -2.79
N GLN A 303 -8.14 35.53 -3.96
CA GLN A 303 -8.74 36.66 -4.64
C GLN A 303 -10.10 36.29 -5.25
N ALA A 304 -10.22 35.11 -5.86
CA ALA A 304 -11.49 34.59 -6.36
C ALA A 304 -12.55 34.50 -5.25
N LEU A 305 -12.17 34.02 -4.06
CA LEU A 305 -13.07 33.94 -2.91
C LEU A 305 -13.61 35.30 -2.47
N ARG A 306 -12.79 36.36 -2.57
CA ARG A 306 -13.21 37.72 -2.22
C ARG A 306 -14.18 38.31 -3.24
N LEU A 307 -14.02 37.95 -4.51
CA LEU A 307 -14.84 38.46 -5.61
C LEU A 307 -16.14 37.69 -5.82
N SER A 308 -16.22 36.42 -5.39
CA SER A 308 -17.39 35.59 -5.69
C SER A 308 -18.60 35.92 -4.80
N THR A 309 -19.76 36.05 -5.45
CA THR A 309 -21.08 36.14 -4.83
C THR A 309 -21.78 34.79 -4.75
N SER A 310 -21.40 33.84 -5.60
CA SER A 310 -21.99 32.51 -5.65
C SER A 310 -21.56 31.64 -4.47
N SER A 311 -22.54 31.14 -3.71
CA SER A 311 -22.31 30.17 -2.63
C SER A 311 -21.70 28.86 -3.14
N SER A 312 -22.04 28.42 -4.36
CA SER A 312 -21.49 27.19 -4.95
C SER A 312 -20.03 27.38 -5.36
N LEU A 313 -19.66 28.55 -5.92
CA LEU A 313 -18.29 28.85 -6.29
C LEU A 313 -17.41 29.08 -5.05
N ASN A 314 -17.92 29.79 -4.04
CA ASN A 314 -17.25 29.94 -2.75
C ASN A 314 -16.94 28.59 -2.08
N SER A 315 -17.89 27.65 -2.11
CA SER A 315 -17.67 26.30 -1.61
C SER A 315 -16.53 25.59 -2.34
N LEU A 316 -16.52 25.63 -3.68
CA LEU A 316 -15.44 25.04 -4.49
C LEU A 316 -14.07 25.68 -4.24
N ILE A 317 -14.01 27.01 -4.14
CA ILE A 317 -12.75 27.72 -3.88
C ILE A 317 -12.21 27.38 -2.48
N MET A 318 -13.08 27.34 -1.48
CA MET A 318 -12.72 26.93 -0.11
C MET A 318 -12.26 25.48 -0.07
N ASP A 319 -12.90 24.61 -0.84
CA ASP A 319 -12.51 23.21 -0.98
C ASP A 319 -11.08 23.07 -1.52
N GLU A 320 -10.79 23.81 -2.59
CA GLU A 320 -9.48 23.83 -3.22
C GLU A 320 -8.41 24.40 -2.28
N LEU A 321 -8.69 25.49 -1.57
CA LEU A 321 -7.75 26.09 -0.62
C LEU A 321 -7.45 25.18 0.58
N ASN A 322 -8.47 24.50 1.11
CA ASN A 322 -8.34 23.72 2.34
C ASN A 322 -7.88 22.28 2.11
N TYR A 323 -8.12 21.72 0.93
CA TYR A 323 -7.87 20.32 0.63
C TYR A 323 -7.11 20.13 -0.69
N GLY A 324 -7.70 20.57 -1.81
CA GLY A 324 -7.20 20.24 -3.15
C GLY A 324 -5.76 20.70 -3.42
N LEU A 325 -5.48 21.97 -3.18
CA LEU A 325 -4.17 22.58 -3.41
C LEU A 325 -3.08 22.03 -2.48
N PRO A 326 -3.25 21.97 -1.13
CA PRO A 326 -2.20 21.45 -0.26
C PRO A 326 -1.92 19.96 -0.48
N MET A 327 -2.95 19.14 -0.75
CA MET A 327 -2.76 17.73 -1.08
C MET A 327 -1.98 17.55 -2.39
N PHE A 328 -2.36 18.28 -3.43
CA PHE A 328 -1.68 18.21 -4.72
C PHE A 328 -0.22 18.70 -4.64
N GLU A 329 0.04 19.79 -3.91
CA GLU A 329 1.40 20.28 -3.68
C GLU A 329 2.24 19.23 -2.91
N ALA A 330 1.68 18.64 -1.86
CA ALA A 330 2.36 17.62 -1.06
C ALA A 330 2.75 16.40 -1.91
N GLN A 331 1.80 15.86 -2.68
CA GLN A 331 2.03 14.72 -3.55
C GLN A 331 3.04 15.03 -4.66
N SER A 332 2.91 16.17 -5.33
CA SER A 332 3.84 16.57 -6.40
C SER A 332 5.27 16.76 -5.87
N THR A 333 5.40 17.34 -4.68
CA THR A 333 6.68 17.50 -3.98
C THR A 333 7.27 16.14 -3.58
N ALA A 334 6.44 15.21 -3.11
CA ALA A 334 6.87 13.85 -2.78
C ALA A 334 7.37 13.07 -4.02
N ILE A 335 6.66 13.17 -5.15
CA ILE A 335 7.08 12.56 -6.43
C ILE A 335 8.42 13.15 -6.89
N GLU A 336 8.55 14.48 -6.83
CA GLU A 336 9.80 15.16 -7.21
C GLU A 336 10.98 14.73 -6.34
N LEU A 337 10.78 14.65 -5.02
CA LEU A 337 11.77 14.16 -4.08
C LEU A 337 12.13 12.69 -4.37
N GLY A 338 11.14 11.83 -4.60
CA GLY A 338 11.35 10.41 -4.90
C GLY A 338 12.12 10.18 -6.19
N GLY A 339 11.84 10.96 -7.24
CA GLY A 339 12.50 10.85 -8.54
C GLY A 339 13.99 11.21 -8.52
N ASN A 340 14.41 12.11 -7.62
CA ASN A 340 15.78 12.64 -7.57
C ASN A 340 16.37 12.69 -6.16
N PHE A 341 15.99 11.75 -5.28
CA PHE A 341 16.32 11.77 -3.86
C PHE A 341 17.80 12.00 -3.58
N GLN A 342 18.68 11.25 -4.26
CA GLN A 342 20.14 11.36 -4.07
C GLN A 342 20.68 12.77 -4.40
N SER A 343 20.10 13.45 -5.38
CA SER A 343 20.51 14.81 -5.76
C SER A 343 20.10 15.83 -4.70
N TYR A 344 18.88 15.72 -4.17
CA TYR A 344 18.39 16.58 -3.10
C TYR A 344 19.13 16.32 -1.78
N ALA A 345 19.37 15.05 -1.43
CA ALA A 345 20.14 14.67 -0.24
C ALA A 345 21.58 15.21 -0.26
N LYS A 346 22.23 15.19 -1.44
CA LYS A 346 23.55 15.81 -1.64
C LYS A 346 23.56 17.34 -1.50
N ARG A 347 22.39 17.99 -1.55
CA ARG A 347 22.24 19.45 -1.37
C ARG A 347 21.64 19.81 0.00
N GLY A 348 21.25 18.82 0.80
CA GLY A 348 20.50 19.03 2.05
C GLY A 348 19.10 19.61 1.83
N GLU A 349 18.58 19.53 0.60
CA GLU A 349 17.24 20.02 0.23
C GLU A 349 16.15 18.98 0.54
N ASP A 350 16.52 17.71 0.65
CA ASP A 350 15.63 16.59 1.01
C ASP A 350 14.87 16.87 2.31
N LYS A 351 15.57 17.31 3.36
CA LYS A 351 14.94 17.64 4.65
C LYS A 351 13.94 18.79 4.54
N LYS A 352 14.24 19.80 3.72
CA LYS A 352 13.33 20.94 3.49
C LYS A 352 12.06 20.48 2.77
N MET A 353 12.20 19.61 1.77
CA MET A 353 11.07 19.05 1.03
C MET A 353 10.23 18.12 1.91
N LEU A 354 10.85 17.22 2.68
CA LEU A 354 10.15 16.33 3.61
C LEU A 354 9.34 17.13 4.64
N ASN A 355 9.93 18.16 5.23
CA ASN A 355 9.23 19.05 6.16
C ASN A 355 8.08 19.81 5.48
N ARG A 356 8.28 20.31 4.26
CA ARG A 356 7.23 21.00 3.50
C ARG A 356 6.02 20.09 3.28
N ILE A 357 6.24 18.83 2.86
CA ILE A 357 5.18 17.84 2.67
C ILE A 357 4.42 17.60 3.98
N THR A 358 5.13 17.41 5.10
CA THR A 358 4.51 17.25 6.42
C THR A 358 3.64 18.44 6.79
N THR A 359 4.15 19.67 6.67
CA THR A 359 3.39 20.89 6.98
C THR A 359 2.13 21.03 6.10
N LEU A 360 2.20 20.64 4.83
CA LEU A 360 1.04 20.67 3.93
C LEU A 360 -0.05 19.69 4.37
N TYR A 361 0.31 18.45 4.70
CA TYR A 361 -0.65 17.48 5.21
C TYR A 361 -1.22 17.89 6.58
N GLU A 362 -0.41 18.38 7.51
CA GLU A 362 -0.89 18.88 8.80
C GLU A 362 -1.85 20.07 8.65
N THR A 363 -1.57 20.97 7.70
CA THR A 363 -2.45 22.11 7.38
C THR A 363 -3.77 21.62 6.80
N ALA A 364 -3.73 20.70 5.82
CA ALA A 364 -4.92 20.11 5.24
C ALA A 364 -5.76 19.37 6.30
N LEU A 365 -5.11 18.61 7.19
CA LEU A 365 -5.76 17.89 8.29
C LEU A 365 -6.46 18.86 9.24
N LYS A 366 -5.77 19.95 9.61
CA LYS A 366 -6.33 20.99 10.47
C LYS A 366 -7.56 21.64 9.85
N ASN A 367 -7.55 21.89 8.55
CA ASN A 367 -8.61 22.58 7.84
C ASN A 367 -9.83 21.68 7.54
N ASN A 368 -9.65 20.34 7.57
CA ASN A 368 -10.70 19.37 7.22
C ASN A 368 -11.20 18.53 8.41
N LYS A 369 -10.96 18.94 9.67
CA LYS A 369 -11.36 18.19 10.89
C LYS A 369 -12.84 17.80 10.97
N GLN A 370 -13.71 18.53 10.28
CA GLN A 370 -15.15 18.30 10.25
C GLN A 370 -15.57 17.23 9.22
N ASP A 371 -14.71 16.92 8.24
CA ASP A 371 -14.94 15.88 7.23
C ASP A 371 -14.14 14.62 7.58
N PHE A 372 -14.86 13.61 8.07
CA PHE A 372 -14.27 12.34 8.50
C PHE A 372 -13.53 11.61 7.37
N GLN A 373 -14.09 11.59 6.16
CA GLN A 373 -13.51 10.86 5.03
C GLN A 373 -12.20 11.51 4.60
N ARG A 374 -12.19 12.86 4.47
CA ARG A 374 -10.97 13.59 4.13
C ARG A 374 -9.90 13.51 5.20
N THR A 375 -10.29 13.66 6.46
CA THR A 375 -9.38 13.51 7.59
C THR A 375 -8.68 12.16 7.55
N ARG A 376 -9.43 11.08 7.27
CA ARG A 376 -8.87 9.73 7.12
C ARG A 376 -7.88 9.63 5.95
N THR A 377 -8.22 10.18 4.79
CA THR A 377 -7.34 10.17 3.61
C THR A 377 -6.04 10.95 3.87
N ILE A 378 -6.15 12.16 4.42
CA ILE A 378 -4.99 13.01 4.74
C ILE A 378 -4.10 12.32 5.78
N GLN A 379 -4.70 11.71 6.81
CA GLN A 379 -3.94 10.99 7.83
C GLN A 379 -3.20 9.79 7.23
N ALA A 380 -3.86 9.01 6.37
CA ALA A 380 -3.21 7.88 5.70
C ALA A 380 -2.03 8.33 4.82
N ALA A 381 -2.18 9.42 4.08
CA ALA A 381 -1.12 10.01 3.27
C ALA A 381 0.04 10.55 4.13
N LEU A 382 -0.27 11.20 5.26
CA LEU A 382 0.71 11.67 6.23
C LEU A 382 1.49 10.50 6.86
N ASP A 383 0.81 9.45 7.30
CA ASP A 383 1.45 8.27 7.89
C ASP A 383 2.37 7.57 6.88
N GLN A 384 1.92 7.43 5.63
CA GLN A 384 2.75 6.91 4.55
C GLN A 384 3.99 7.79 4.29
N HIS A 385 3.82 9.11 4.27
CA HIS A 385 4.92 10.07 4.13
C HIS A 385 5.92 9.98 5.28
N LEU A 386 5.45 9.90 6.54
CA LEU A 386 6.33 9.78 7.70
C LEU A 386 7.14 8.49 7.67
N ASN A 387 6.52 7.36 7.30
CA ASN A 387 7.21 6.09 7.10
C ASN A 387 8.28 6.20 5.99
N THR A 388 7.94 6.85 4.88
CA THR A 388 8.86 7.07 3.75
C THR A 388 10.02 7.98 4.14
N SER A 389 9.74 9.06 4.86
CA SER A 389 10.72 10.00 5.41
C SER A 389 11.71 9.32 6.36
N GLN A 390 11.22 8.45 7.24
CA GLN A 390 12.05 7.64 8.14
C GLN A 390 12.94 6.67 7.34
N ALA A 391 12.39 5.99 6.34
CA ALA A 391 13.15 5.08 5.49
C ALA A 391 14.25 5.83 4.69
N MET A 392 13.94 7.00 4.13
CA MET A 392 14.90 7.86 3.43
C MET A 392 16.01 8.36 4.36
N SER A 393 15.66 8.74 5.58
CA SER A 393 16.63 9.17 6.61
C SER A 393 17.55 8.02 7.01
N ALA A 394 17.00 6.82 7.21
CA ALA A 394 17.76 5.62 7.50
C ALA A 394 18.70 5.24 6.34
N ALA A 395 18.22 5.28 5.10
CA ALA A 395 19.06 5.03 3.92
C ALA A 395 20.23 6.02 3.81
N THR A 396 19.97 7.30 4.08
CA THR A 396 21.02 8.34 4.09
C THR A 396 22.03 8.11 5.21
N SER A 397 21.58 7.74 6.40
CA SER A 397 22.44 7.39 7.53
C SER A 397 23.31 6.17 7.19
N VAL A 398 22.74 5.09 6.65
CA VAL A 398 23.50 3.91 6.21
C VAL A 398 24.55 4.28 5.16
N GLN A 399 24.19 5.13 4.19
CA GLN A 399 25.15 5.60 3.19
C GLN A 399 26.28 6.44 3.82
N GLY A 400 25.98 7.26 4.83
CA GLY A 400 26.97 7.97 5.65
C GLY A 400 27.91 7.01 6.35
N LYS A 401 27.36 5.99 7.03
CA LYS A 401 28.13 4.95 7.72
C LYS A 401 29.04 4.19 6.75
N MET A 402 28.55 3.78 5.58
CA MET A 402 29.37 3.11 4.56
C MET A 402 30.56 3.97 4.10
N LYS A 403 30.35 5.28 3.92
CA LYS A 403 31.43 6.22 3.61
C LYS A 403 32.44 6.36 4.75
N GLY A 404 31.96 6.42 6.00
CA GLY A 404 32.83 6.43 7.18
C GLY A 404 33.72 5.18 7.23
N HIS A 405 33.14 3.99 7.02
CA HIS A 405 33.90 2.74 6.95
C HIS A 405 34.92 2.74 5.82
N GLN A 406 34.55 3.22 4.63
CA GLN A 406 35.48 3.34 3.51
C GLN A 406 36.65 4.28 3.83
N ILE A 407 36.38 5.42 4.46
CA ILE A 407 37.42 6.36 4.89
C ILE A 407 38.34 5.70 5.92
N HIS A 408 37.77 5.00 6.91
CA HIS A 408 38.54 4.28 7.91
C HIS A 408 39.43 3.19 7.30
N GLN A 409 38.98 2.47 6.28
CA GLN A 409 39.83 1.51 5.56
C GLN A 409 41.07 2.18 4.97
N PHE A 410 40.92 3.36 4.35
CA PHE A 410 42.09 4.12 3.86
C PHE A 410 43.01 4.57 5.00
N MET A 411 42.43 5.00 6.13
CA MET A 411 43.20 5.37 7.33
C MET A 411 43.98 4.19 7.91
N ARG A 412 43.40 2.98 7.91
CA ARG A 412 44.08 1.75 8.34
C ARG A 412 45.25 1.38 7.44
N VAL A 413 45.12 1.57 6.12
CA VAL A 413 46.24 1.35 5.19
C VAL A 413 47.38 2.30 5.50
N GLU A 414 47.11 3.59 5.70
CA GLU A 414 48.15 4.56 6.09
C GLU A 414 48.77 4.22 7.46
N TYR A 415 47.97 3.73 8.41
CA TYR A 415 48.46 3.26 9.70
C TYR A 415 49.42 2.06 9.56
N MET A 416 49.06 1.05 8.78
CA MET A 416 49.92 -0.13 8.55
C MET A 416 51.24 0.21 7.86
N MET A 417 51.23 1.23 6.99
CA MET A 417 52.42 1.65 6.25
C MET A 417 53.36 2.51 7.11
N ASN A 418 52.81 3.37 7.99
CA ASN A 418 53.59 4.39 8.70
C ASN A 418 53.69 4.15 10.22
N GLY A 419 53.00 3.15 10.76
CA GLY A 419 52.93 2.87 12.20
C GLY A 419 52.18 3.91 13.04
N ARG A 420 51.51 4.89 12.40
CA ARG A 420 50.71 5.94 13.06
C ARG A 420 49.56 6.38 12.16
N TYR A 421 48.49 6.89 12.76
CA TYR A 421 47.44 7.54 11.98
C TYR A 421 47.97 8.84 11.35
N PRO A 422 47.51 9.19 10.13
CA PRO A 422 47.94 10.41 9.46
C PRO A 422 47.49 11.64 10.25
N ASP A 423 48.28 12.71 10.27
CA ASP A 423 47.86 13.98 10.88
C ASP A 423 46.68 14.62 10.13
N LYS A 424 46.13 15.74 10.63
CA LYS A 424 44.97 16.41 10.01
C LYS A 424 45.21 16.82 8.54
N LYS A 425 46.44 17.22 8.19
CA LYS A 425 46.81 17.68 6.84
C LYS A 425 47.02 16.48 5.91
N GLU A 426 47.69 15.44 6.39
CA GLU A 426 47.86 14.14 5.73
C GLU A 426 46.48 13.51 5.46
N PHE A 427 45.57 13.53 6.43
CA PHE A 427 44.20 13.03 6.29
C PHE A 427 43.41 13.82 5.22
N GLY A 428 43.49 15.15 5.23
CA GLY A 428 42.89 15.97 4.18
C GLY A 428 43.45 15.65 2.77
N THR A 429 44.73 15.30 2.69
CA THR A 429 45.39 14.89 1.44
C THR A 429 44.95 13.50 1.00
N LEU A 430 44.78 12.57 1.94
CA LEU A 430 44.26 11.23 1.71
C LEU A 430 42.85 11.28 1.11
N LEU A 431 41.95 12.10 1.69
CA LEU A 431 40.59 12.28 1.15
C LEU A 431 40.61 12.80 -0.29
N LYS A 432 41.47 13.77 -0.60
CA LYS A 432 41.64 14.29 -1.97
C LYS A 432 42.18 13.22 -2.93
N ARG A 433 43.18 12.44 -2.50
CA ARG A 433 43.80 11.35 -3.27
C ARG A 433 42.75 10.31 -3.72
N HIS A 434 41.83 9.96 -2.83
CA HIS A 434 40.75 9.01 -3.10
C HIS A 434 39.47 9.65 -3.66
N ARG A 435 39.51 10.93 -4.07
CA ARG A 435 38.37 11.69 -4.61
C ARG A 435 37.15 11.72 -3.68
N ILE A 436 37.38 11.67 -2.37
CA ILE A 436 36.34 11.72 -1.34
C ILE A 436 36.02 13.19 -1.02
N LYS A 437 34.79 13.61 -1.32
CA LYS A 437 34.34 15.02 -1.18
C LYS A 437 33.93 15.35 0.26
N PHE A 438 34.87 15.25 1.19
CA PHE A 438 34.68 15.66 2.59
C PHE A 438 35.79 16.65 3.01
N LYS A 439 35.41 17.60 3.87
CA LYS A 439 36.33 18.50 4.55
C LYS A 439 36.51 18.02 5.99
N VAL A 440 37.76 17.91 6.43
CA VAL A 440 38.09 17.59 7.83
C VAL A 440 37.83 18.83 8.69
N VAL A 441 36.80 18.79 9.54
CA VAL A 441 36.44 19.90 10.44
C VAL A 441 37.31 19.85 11.69
N SER A 442 37.22 18.74 12.43
CA SER A 442 38.07 18.42 13.58
C SER A 442 38.67 17.02 13.40
N TYR A 443 39.87 16.83 13.96
CA TYR A 443 40.57 15.56 13.92
C TYR A 443 41.58 15.50 15.06
N ASN A 444 41.43 14.51 15.94
CA ASN A 444 42.29 14.28 17.09
C ASN A 444 42.83 12.83 17.01
N PRO A 445 44.02 12.62 16.45
CA PRO A 445 44.67 11.31 16.44
C PRO A 445 45.42 11.04 17.75
N SER A 446 45.47 9.76 18.12
CA SER A 446 46.39 9.17 19.10
C SER A 446 47.24 8.10 18.40
N SER A 447 48.11 7.41 19.14
CA SER A 447 48.88 6.25 18.64
C SER A 447 48.02 5.18 17.99
N ASP A 448 46.87 4.88 18.57
CA ASP A 448 46.05 3.68 18.32
C ASP A 448 44.55 3.98 18.12
N LYS A 449 44.13 5.23 18.40
CA LYS A 449 42.75 5.70 18.24
C LYS A 449 42.67 7.03 17.52
N TYR A 450 41.48 7.39 17.03
CA TYR A 450 41.23 8.75 16.55
C TYR A 450 39.76 9.14 16.66
N THR A 451 39.53 10.46 16.75
CA THR A 451 38.20 11.06 16.52
C THR A 451 38.26 12.03 15.36
N ALA A 452 37.25 12.02 14.50
CA ALA A 452 37.16 12.87 13.32
C ALA A 452 35.73 13.37 13.12
N VAL A 453 35.60 14.65 12.78
CA VAL A 453 34.34 15.21 12.27
C VAL A 453 34.58 15.65 10.83
N LEU A 454 33.85 15.02 9.91
CA LEU A 454 33.94 15.28 8.48
C LEU A 454 32.68 15.96 7.99
N GLN A 455 32.82 17.02 7.19
CA GLN A 455 31.70 17.72 6.59
C GLN A 455 31.66 17.47 5.08
N ALA A 456 30.55 16.94 4.59
CA ALA A 456 30.27 16.88 3.16
C ALA A 456 29.91 18.28 2.62
N SER A 457 30.06 18.50 1.31
CA SER A 457 29.62 19.74 0.66
C SER A 457 28.13 20.09 0.88
N ALA A 458 27.32 19.09 1.24
CA ALA A 458 25.90 19.19 1.56
C ALA A 458 25.58 19.75 2.96
N GLY A 459 26.61 20.02 3.78
CA GLY A 459 26.43 20.33 5.20
C GLY A 459 26.14 19.11 6.09
N GLN A 460 26.13 17.90 5.53
CA GLN A 460 26.07 16.66 6.31
C GLN A 460 27.40 16.45 7.05
N TYR A 461 27.31 16.09 8.32
CA TYR A 461 28.46 15.70 9.14
C TYR A 461 28.51 14.18 9.26
N ILE A 462 29.72 13.64 9.30
CA ILE A 462 30.01 12.27 9.70
C ILE A 462 30.94 12.38 10.89
N ASN A 463 30.51 11.85 12.03
CA ASN A 463 31.36 11.70 13.19
C ASN A 463 31.95 10.30 13.16
N MET A 464 33.27 10.20 13.26
CA MET A 464 33.98 8.95 13.28
C MET A 464 34.81 8.88 14.56
N SER A 465 34.73 7.77 15.27
CA SER A 465 35.61 7.47 16.39
C SER A 465 36.12 6.05 16.26
N VAL A 466 37.40 5.88 16.44
CA VAL A 466 38.05 4.57 16.58
C VAL A 466 38.54 4.47 18.00
N ASP A 467 38.21 3.38 18.68
CA ASP A 467 38.65 3.13 20.06
C ASP A 467 40.00 2.42 20.13
N ASP A 468 40.44 2.09 21.35
CA ASP A 468 41.73 1.44 21.60
C ASP A 468 41.80 0.00 21.07
N SER A 469 40.65 -0.61 20.75
CA SER A 469 40.58 -1.93 20.09
C SER A 469 40.65 -1.86 18.56
N GLY A 470 40.61 -0.64 18.01
CA GLY A 470 40.52 -0.41 16.58
C GLY A 470 39.10 -0.53 16.02
N GLU A 471 38.07 -0.59 16.87
CA GLU A 471 36.68 -0.65 16.45
C GLU A 471 36.17 0.74 16.03
N LEU A 472 35.56 0.82 14.84
CA LEU A 472 35.05 2.06 14.28
C LEU A 472 33.58 2.25 14.65
N THR A 473 33.27 3.38 15.28
CA THR A 473 31.91 3.92 15.38
C THR A 473 31.73 5.07 14.39
N VAL A 474 30.58 5.08 13.68
CA VAL A 474 30.20 6.14 12.74
C VAL A 474 28.78 6.63 13.05
N GLU A 475 28.65 7.92 13.30
CA GLU A 475 27.37 8.61 13.58
C GLU A 475 27.03 9.64 12.51
#